data_AF-A0A627PTT3-F1
#
_entry.id   AF-A0A627PTT3-F1
#
_cell.length_a   1.000
_cell.length_b   1.000
_cell.length_c   1.000
_cell.angle_alpha   90.00
_cell.angle_beta   90.00
_cell.angle_gamma   90.00
#
_symmetry.space_group_name_H-M   'P 1'
#
loop_
_entity.id
_entity.type
_entity.pdbx_description
1 polymer ?
#
loop_
_entity_poly.entity_id
_entity_poly.type
_entity_poly.pdbx_seq_one_letter_code
_entity_poly.pdbx_strand_id
1 'polypeptide(L)'
;YLDFYKRRVLRIFPALSIVLVSCLIVGWVYLFQDDYKLLGKHVFSGSFFISNFTLWSESGYFDSKSYLKPLLHLWSLGIEEQFYIIWPVVILLCFRSKNHNRNIVLSCATIFIISYAISIFTMASDGGANYYSPASRFWELMAGAIISTLRFIGINTSLSKLMSLLGIILIALSITMIDEKMSFPGYIAIIPVLGASLIIASNGNDLVVSKLLSVRPVVFFGLISYPLYLWHWPIYSFYRSIFAGSPDYHELILLLLSSFFLAILTYYLIEKPLRNARNKYITAILLALSVFGIGLIGAFIFHINGVKDREINKSAGEYASVTDVYNYYKYGELLRGGICHSVQLTAAISNGCIKNGKHNIFIIGDSYAAALFNGLSHYIDNKGSDYIISQMTDGNAPPLFVDGKDDLQRSVITLNNNRINEIKRVQPEVVLLTWSV
;
A
#
# COMPACT_ATOMS: atom_id res chain seq x y z
N TYR A 1 -20.67 24.59 21.77
CA TYR A 1 -19.92 24.14 20.57
C TYR A 1 -18.42 24.16 20.81
N LEU A 2 -17.84 25.28 21.25
CA LEU A 2 -16.40 25.39 21.54
C LEU A 2 -15.87 24.31 22.50
N ASP A 3 -16.61 23.98 23.56
CA ASP A 3 -16.22 22.91 24.49
C ASP A 3 -16.18 21.52 23.87
N PHE A 4 -17.02 21.25 22.85
CA PHE A 4 -17.01 19.99 22.13
C PHE A 4 -15.70 19.84 21.34
N TYR A 5 -15.35 20.85 20.53
CA TYR A 5 -14.10 20.84 19.76
C TYR A 5 -12.87 20.84 20.67
N LYS A 6 -12.88 21.60 21.77
CA LYS A 6 -11.78 21.57 22.75
C LYS A 6 -11.51 20.16 23.28
N ARG A 7 -12.57 19.43 23.70
CA ARG A 7 -12.41 18.04 24.18
C ARG A 7 -11.92 17.10 23.08
N ARG A 8 -12.33 17.36 21.85
CA ARG A 8 -11.99 16.55 20.67
C ARG A 8 -10.53 16.76 20.25
N VAL A 9 -10.08 18.01 20.15
CA VAL A 9 -8.68 18.36 19.90
C VAL A 9 -7.77 17.75 20.95
N LEU A 10 -8.09 17.89 22.24
CA LEU A 10 -7.30 17.30 23.35
C LEU A 10 -7.27 15.77 23.37
N ARG A 11 -8.16 15.11 22.61
CA ARG A 11 -8.19 13.65 22.47
C ARG A 11 -7.50 13.17 21.21
N ILE A 12 -7.71 13.85 20.09
CA ILE A 12 -7.32 13.40 18.74
C ILE A 12 -5.90 13.91 18.40
N PHE A 13 -5.65 15.20 18.59
CA PHE A 13 -4.47 15.85 18.02
C PHE A 13 -3.14 15.40 18.65
N PRO A 14 -3.05 15.07 19.95
CA PRO A 14 -1.80 14.57 20.54
C PRO A 14 -1.26 13.35 19.80
N ALA A 15 -2.05 12.28 19.69
CA ALA A 15 -1.59 11.05 19.05
C ALA A 15 -1.43 11.22 17.53
N LEU A 16 -2.33 11.97 16.88
CA LEU A 16 -2.23 12.27 15.44
C LEU A 16 -0.92 12.99 15.10
N SER A 17 -0.54 14.01 15.88
CA SER A 17 0.70 14.77 15.63
C SER A 17 1.95 13.88 15.68
N ILE A 18 2.04 12.99 16.68
CA ILE A 18 3.15 12.06 16.84
C ILE A 18 3.22 11.08 15.66
N VAL A 19 2.08 10.52 15.24
CA VAL A 19 2.04 9.57 14.13
C VAL A 19 2.41 10.25 12.81
N LEU A 20 1.90 11.44 12.53
CA LEU A 20 2.25 12.19 11.31
C LEU A 20 3.74 12.52 11.24
N VAL A 21 4.33 13.01 12.34
CA VAL A 21 5.77 13.28 12.41
C VAL A 21 6.57 12.00 12.24
N SER A 22 6.17 10.91 12.91
CA SER A 22 6.86 9.63 12.80
C SER A 22 6.81 9.08 11.37
N CYS A 23 5.67 9.19 10.68
CA CYS A 23 5.56 8.82 9.28
C CYS A 23 6.49 9.66 8.40
N LEU A 24 6.59 10.98 8.61
CA LEU A 24 7.52 11.84 7.87
C LEU A 24 8.99 11.45 8.11
N ILE A 25 9.35 11.10 9.34
CA ILE A 25 10.72 10.67 9.70
C ILE A 25 11.04 9.32 9.05
N VAL A 26 10.17 8.31 9.21
CA VAL A 26 10.37 6.98 8.62
C VAL A 26 10.37 7.07 7.10
N GLY A 27 9.45 7.85 6.53
CA GLY A 27 9.38 8.11 5.09
C GLY A 27 10.65 8.78 4.56
N TRP A 28 11.24 9.70 5.32
CA TRP A 28 12.49 10.36 4.96
C TRP A 28 13.68 9.39 4.89
N VAL A 29 13.63 8.29 5.63
CA VAL A 29 14.69 7.29 5.62
C VAL A 29 14.46 6.26 4.51
N TYR A 30 13.22 5.81 4.30
CA TYR A 30 12.95 4.60 3.52
C TYR A 30 12.19 4.81 2.21
N LEU A 31 11.45 5.89 2.03
CA LEU A 31 10.65 6.11 0.81
C LEU A 31 11.44 6.87 -0.24
N PHE A 32 11.39 6.39 -1.49
CA PHE A 32 11.92 7.12 -2.64
C PHE A 32 11.13 8.41 -2.90
N GLN A 33 11.66 9.26 -3.77
CA GLN A 33 11.15 10.59 -4.09
C GLN A 33 9.63 10.64 -4.27
N ASP A 34 9.08 9.79 -5.13
CA ASP A 34 7.66 9.87 -5.51
C ASP A 34 6.73 9.38 -4.37
N ASP A 35 7.13 8.34 -3.66
CA ASP A 35 6.39 7.87 -2.48
C ASP A 35 6.45 8.87 -1.33
N TYR A 36 7.60 9.53 -1.13
CA TYR A 36 7.75 10.57 -0.11
C TYR A 36 6.95 11.83 -0.46
N LYS A 37 6.89 12.19 -1.74
CA LYS A 37 6.01 13.24 -2.27
C LYS A 37 4.54 12.90 -1.94
N LEU A 38 4.09 11.69 -2.26
CA LEU A 38 2.73 11.23 -1.96
C LEU A 38 2.44 11.21 -0.45
N LEU A 39 3.40 10.76 0.37
CA LEU A 39 3.29 10.84 1.82
C LEU A 39 3.08 12.28 2.30
N GLY A 40 3.79 13.26 1.74
CA GLY A 40 3.57 14.68 2.02
C GLY A 40 2.13 15.13 1.74
N LYS A 41 1.56 14.71 0.60
CA LYS A 41 0.15 14.96 0.24
C LYS A 41 -0.81 14.32 1.25
N HIS A 42 -0.54 13.09 1.69
CA HIS A 42 -1.37 12.38 2.68
C HIS A 42 -1.24 12.97 4.10
N VAL A 43 -0.07 13.48 4.47
CA VAL A 43 0.12 14.21 5.74
C VAL A 43 -0.67 15.51 5.74
N PHE A 44 -0.61 16.27 4.65
CA PHE A 44 -1.43 17.47 4.48
C PHE A 44 -2.92 17.14 4.60
N SER A 45 -3.41 16.21 3.77
CA SER A 45 -4.82 15.89 3.74
C SER A 45 -5.34 15.26 5.04
N GLY A 46 -4.52 14.45 5.72
CA GLY A 46 -4.82 13.91 7.05
C GLY A 46 -4.89 14.99 8.14
N SER A 47 -3.98 15.98 8.11
CA SER A 47 -3.96 17.08 9.08
C SER A 47 -5.17 18.01 8.95
N PHE A 48 -5.66 18.19 7.72
CA PHE A 48 -6.82 19.03 7.41
C PHE A 48 -8.14 18.25 7.32
N PHE A 49 -8.16 16.95 7.66
CA PHE A 49 -9.35 16.10 7.66
C PHE A 49 -10.05 16.00 6.30
N ILE A 50 -9.27 16.01 5.22
CA ILE A 50 -9.69 15.87 3.82
C ILE A 50 -8.99 14.69 3.12
N SER A 51 -8.42 13.77 3.90
CA SER A 51 -7.77 12.53 3.44
C SER A 51 -8.69 11.69 2.56
N ASN A 52 -9.98 11.62 2.89
CA ASN A 52 -10.97 10.89 2.12
C ASN A 52 -11.14 11.46 0.69
N PHE A 53 -11.19 12.78 0.52
CA PHE A 53 -11.24 13.40 -0.82
C PHE A 53 -9.96 13.19 -1.62
N THR A 54 -8.81 13.23 -0.94
CA THR A 54 -7.52 12.96 -1.57
C THR A 54 -7.46 11.53 -2.10
N LEU A 55 -7.84 10.56 -1.28
CA LEU A 55 -7.86 9.14 -1.66
C LEU A 55 -8.94 8.83 -2.70
N TRP A 56 -10.08 9.53 -2.62
CA TRP A 56 -11.10 9.46 -3.66
C TRP A 56 -10.54 9.91 -5.01
N SER A 57 -9.82 11.04 -5.06
CA SER A 57 -9.20 11.54 -6.30
C SER A 57 -8.07 10.66 -6.85
N GLU A 58 -7.47 9.80 -6.01
CA GLU A 58 -6.40 8.88 -6.39
C GLU A 58 -6.94 7.51 -6.84
N SER A 59 -8.19 7.20 -6.54
CA SER A 59 -8.80 5.90 -6.84
C SER A 59 -8.91 5.72 -8.36
N GLY A 60 -8.36 4.62 -8.90
CA GLY A 60 -8.43 4.31 -10.33
C GLY A 60 -7.38 3.30 -10.78
N TYR A 61 -7.27 3.12 -12.10
CA TYR A 61 -6.37 2.14 -12.72
C TYR A 61 -4.89 2.36 -12.37
N PHE A 62 -4.48 3.62 -12.19
CA PHE A 62 -3.11 4.01 -11.83
C PHE A 62 -2.92 4.24 -10.33
N ASP A 63 -3.84 3.80 -9.49
CA ASP A 63 -3.69 3.96 -8.04
C ASP A 63 -2.56 3.06 -7.50
N SER A 64 -1.83 3.59 -6.53
CA SER A 64 -0.91 2.80 -5.73
C SER A 64 -1.68 1.87 -4.81
N LYS A 65 -1.14 0.66 -4.59
CA LYS A 65 -1.81 -0.35 -3.74
C LYS A 65 -2.05 0.21 -2.35
N SER A 66 -3.25 0.01 -1.80
CA SER A 66 -3.68 0.60 -0.52
C SER A 66 -2.74 0.33 0.66
N TYR A 67 -2.10 -0.85 0.70
CA TYR A 67 -1.14 -1.21 1.75
C TYR A 67 0.20 -0.47 1.67
N LEU A 68 0.47 0.26 0.59
CA LEU A 68 1.66 1.11 0.43
C LEU A 68 1.39 2.57 0.83
N LYS A 69 0.18 2.90 1.29
CA LYS A 69 -0.21 4.24 1.74
C LYS A 69 -0.23 4.28 3.28
N PRO A 70 0.81 4.81 3.96
CA PRO A 70 0.93 4.70 5.42
C PRO A 70 -0.19 5.41 6.19
N LEU A 71 -0.79 6.43 5.59
CA LEU A 71 -1.85 7.24 6.21
C LEU A 71 -3.23 6.97 5.62
N LEU A 72 -3.40 5.86 4.88
CA LEU A 72 -4.67 5.50 4.23
C LEU A 72 -5.85 5.60 5.20
N HIS A 73 -5.75 4.89 6.33
CA HIS A 73 -6.81 4.75 7.32
C HIS A 73 -7.41 6.09 7.81
N LEU A 74 -6.68 7.21 7.74
CA LEU A 74 -7.16 8.53 8.15
C LEU A 74 -8.38 9.03 7.35
N TRP A 75 -8.77 8.37 6.25
CA TRP A 75 -9.99 8.71 5.49
C TRP A 75 -11.24 8.76 6.38
N SER A 76 -11.40 7.80 7.29
CA SER A 76 -12.62 7.71 8.12
C SER A 76 -12.68 8.84 9.14
N LEU A 77 -11.51 9.31 9.60
CA LEU A 77 -11.39 10.47 10.48
C LEU A 77 -11.84 11.76 9.77
N GLY A 78 -11.54 11.90 8.47
CA GLY A 78 -12.02 13.01 7.65
C GLY A 78 -13.54 13.05 7.55
N ILE A 79 -14.17 11.90 7.27
CA ILE A 79 -15.64 11.77 7.21
C ILE A 79 -16.28 12.12 8.55
N GLU A 80 -15.67 11.67 9.65
CA GLU A 80 -16.14 11.96 11.00
C GLU A 80 -16.12 13.47 11.31
N GLU A 81 -15.03 14.19 11.01
CA GLU A 81 -15.00 15.66 11.21
C GLU A 81 -15.99 16.39 10.29
N GLN A 82 -16.13 15.95 9.04
CA GLN A 82 -17.11 16.54 8.10
C GLN A 82 -18.54 16.37 8.62
N PHE A 83 -18.87 15.21 9.19
CA PHE A 83 -20.14 15.00 9.86
C PHE A 83 -20.33 15.98 11.03
N TYR A 84 -19.32 16.21 11.87
CA TYR A 84 -19.41 17.14 13.00
C TYR A 84 -19.44 18.62 12.62
N ILE A 85 -19.05 18.98 11.41
CA ILE A 85 -19.25 20.32 10.86
C ILE A 85 -20.69 20.46 10.36
N ILE A 86 -21.19 19.48 9.60
CA ILE A 86 -22.50 19.55 8.91
C ILE A 86 -23.66 19.32 9.88
N TRP A 87 -23.60 18.30 10.72
CA TRP A 87 -24.72 17.86 11.57
C TRP A 87 -25.25 18.94 12.53
N PRO A 88 -24.39 19.74 13.21
CA PRO A 88 -24.86 20.85 14.04
C PRO A 88 -25.63 21.91 13.26
N VAL A 89 -25.25 22.19 12.01
CA VAL A 89 -25.97 23.14 11.15
C VAL A 89 -27.36 22.61 10.84
N VAL A 90 -27.49 21.33 10.53
CA VAL A 90 -28.80 20.67 10.33
C VAL A 90 -29.67 20.81 11.58
N ILE A 91 -29.13 20.50 12.76
CA ILE A 91 -29.86 20.64 14.03
C ILE A 91 -30.33 22.09 14.25
N LEU A 92 -29.45 23.08 14.02
CA LEU A 92 -29.79 24.50 14.19
C LEU A 92 -30.93 24.92 13.25
N LEU A 93 -30.97 24.41 12.03
CA LEU A 93 -32.07 24.65 11.10
C LEU A 93 -33.37 24.02 11.59
N CYS A 94 -33.33 22.82 12.17
CA CYS A 94 -34.52 22.18 12.74
C CYS A 94 -35.12 22.99 13.90
N PHE A 95 -34.29 23.61 14.75
CA PHE A 95 -34.73 24.44 15.87
C PHE A 95 -35.45 25.73 15.46
N ARG A 96 -35.39 26.14 14.18
CA ARG A 96 -36.16 27.30 13.68
C ARG A 96 -37.66 27.03 13.60
N SER A 97 -38.09 25.77 13.69
CA SER A 97 -39.50 25.37 13.63
C SER A 97 -40.05 25.05 15.01
N LYS A 98 -41.34 25.35 15.24
CA LYS A 98 -42.07 24.89 16.45
C LYS A 98 -42.05 23.36 16.58
N ASN A 99 -42.00 22.64 15.46
CA ASN A 99 -41.93 21.17 15.39
C ASN A 99 -40.50 20.62 15.34
N HIS A 100 -39.55 21.30 15.97
CA HIS A 100 -38.12 20.95 16.01
C HIS A 100 -37.84 19.45 16.25
N ASN A 101 -38.46 18.81 17.24
CA ASN A 101 -38.26 17.38 17.51
C ASN A 101 -38.61 16.48 16.32
N ARG A 102 -39.75 16.73 15.67
CA ARG A 102 -40.16 16.02 14.45
C ARG A 102 -39.15 16.25 13.33
N ASN A 103 -38.70 17.49 13.15
CA ASN A 103 -37.76 17.83 12.09
C ASN A 103 -36.38 17.19 12.28
N ILE A 104 -35.89 17.07 13.52
CA ILE A 104 -34.62 16.38 13.81
C ILE A 104 -34.75 14.89 13.47
N VAL A 105 -35.84 14.23 13.88
CA VAL A 105 -36.08 12.81 13.57
C VAL A 105 -36.19 12.58 12.06
N LEU A 106 -36.96 13.43 11.35
CA LEU A 106 -37.08 13.35 9.89
C LEU A 106 -35.72 13.56 9.22
N SER A 107 -34.94 14.56 9.64
CA SER A 107 -33.61 14.82 9.09
C SER A 107 -32.67 13.63 9.30
N CYS A 108 -32.69 13.02 10.49
CA CYS A 108 -31.92 11.80 10.76
C CYS A 108 -32.32 10.67 9.81
N ALA A 109 -33.62 10.38 9.71
CA ALA A 109 -34.13 9.31 8.86
C ALA A 109 -33.82 9.55 7.39
N THR A 110 -34.02 10.78 6.90
CA THR A 110 -33.73 11.17 5.52
C THR A 110 -32.24 11.01 5.19
N ILE A 111 -31.34 11.54 6.02
CA ILE A 111 -29.90 11.42 5.78
C ILE A 111 -29.45 9.96 5.87
N PHE A 112 -29.95 9.20 6.84
CA PHE A 112 -29.66 7.77 6.97
C PHE A 112 -30.07 7.00 5.72
N ILE A 113 -31.33 7.13 5.28
CA ILE A 113 -31.87 6.40 4.13
C ILE A 113 -31.14 6.78 2.85
N ILE A 114 -30.96 8.07 2.59
CA ILE A 114 -30.27 8.54 1.38
C ILE A 114 -28.82 8.07 1.37
N SER A 115 -28.10 8.23 2.48
CA SER A 115 -26.68 7.85 2.55
C SER A 115 -26.49 6.33 2.44
N TYR A 116 -27.37 5.54 3.05
CA TYR A 116 -27.35 4.08 2.92
C TYR A 116 -27.71 3.62 1.50
N ALA A 117 -28.70 4.25 0.87
CA ALA A 117 -29.04 3.98 -0.53
C ALA A 117 -27.85 4.28 -1.45
N ILE A 118 -27.18 5.43 -1.26
CA ILE A 118 -25.96 5.77 -2.01
C ILE A 118 -24.89 4.69 -1.80
N SER A 119 -24.64 4.25 -0.56
CA SER A 119 -23.68 3.17 -0.25
C SER A 119 -23.96 1.88 -1.04
N ILE A 120 -25.23 1.48 -1.15
CA ILE A 120 -25.62 0.28 -1.90
C ILE A 120 -25.48 0.47 -3.41
N PHE A 121 -26.05 1.55 -3.95
CA PHE A 121 -26.12 1.75 -5.40
C PHE A 121 -24.76 2.08 -6.03
N THR A 122 -23.84 2.67 -5.26
CA THR A 122 -22.51 3.04 -5.74
C THR A 122 -21.42 2.00 -5.44
N MET A 123 -21.81 0.86 -4.86
CA MET A 123 -20.90 -0.22 -4.44
C MET A 123 -20.10 -0.84 -5.59
N ALA A 124 -20.67 -0.90 -6.80
CA ALA A 124 -20.10 -1.65 -7.93
C ALA A 124 -19.49 -0.77 -9.04
N SER A 125 -19.73 0.55 -9.04
CA SER A 125 -19.52 1.37 -10.25
C SER A 125 -18.12 1.98 -10.37
N ASP A 126 -17.44 2.29 -9.26
CA ASP A 126 -16.29 3.21 -9.30
C ASP A 126 -14.98 2.62 -8.74
N GLY A 127 -14.76 1.31 -8.85
CA GLY A 127 -13.48 0.68 -8.42
C GLY A 127 -13.14 0.92 -6.94
N GLY A 128 -14.15 1.13 -6.09
CA GLY A 128 -13.99 1.44 -4.67
C GLY A 128 -13.86 2.93 -4.33
N ALA A 129 -13.87 3.86 -5.29
CA ALA A 129 -13.76 5.31 -5.04
C ALA A 129 -14.83 5.85 -4.08
N ASN A 130 -16.09 5.41 -4.25
CA ASN A 130 -17.20 5.78 -3.38
C ASN A 130 -17.07 5.27 -1.95
N TYR A 131 -16.13 4.37 -1.66
CA TYR A 131 -15.78 3.97 -0.31
C TYR A 131 -15.36 5.15 0.57
N TYR A 132 -14.72 6.16 -0.02
CA TYR A 132 -14.23 7.36 0.66
C TYR A 132 -15.21 8.54 0.65
N SER A 133 -16.38 8.39 0.03
CA SER A 133 -17.35 9.47 -0.08
C SER A 133 -18.09 9.68 1.25
N PRO A 134 -18.23 10.92 1.74
CA PRO A 134 -19.07 11.20 2.91
C PRO A 134 -20.53 10.80 2.67
N ALA A 135 -21.00 10.95 1.43
CA ALA A 135 -22.38 10.65 1.06
C ALA A 135 -22.73 9.16 1.22
N SER A 136 -21.78 8.25 1.05
CA SER A 136 -21.98 6.81 1.28
C SER A 136 -21.71 6.37 2.72
N ARG A 137 -21.20 7.28 3.58
CA ARG A 137 -20.65 6.96 4.91
C ARG A 137 -21.29 7.70 6.10
N PHE A 138 -22.22 8.60 5.83
CA PHE A 138 -22.90 9.35 6.88
C PHE A 138 -23.96 8.51 7.60
N TRP A 139 -24.50 7.46 6.96
CA TRP A 139 -25.52 6.61 7.58
C TRP A 139 -25.00 5.86 8.83
N GLU A 140 -23.72 5.44 8.85
CA GLU A 140 -23.13 4.78 10.02
C GLU A 140 -23.09 5.71 11.24
N LEU A 141 -22.69 6.97 11.05
CA LEU A 141 -22.70 8.00 12.10
C LEU A 141 -24.13 8.42 12.46
N MET A 142 -25.02 8.43 11.47
CA MET A 142 -26.43 8.79 11.66
C MET A 142 -27.18 7.78 12.53
N ALA A 143 -26.81 6.49 12.50
CA ALA A 143 -27.35 5.51 13.45
C ALA A 143 -27.14 5.93 14.92
N GLY A 144 -25.95 6.43 15.26
CA GLY A 144 -25.66 7.00 16.58
C GLY A 144 -26.46 8.26 16.88
N ALA A 145 -26.61 9.15 15.89
CA ALA A 145 -27.42 10.37 16.02
C ALA A 145 -28.91 10.08 16.23
N ILE A 146 -29.46 9.05 15.58
CA ILE A 146 -30.83 8.57 15.79
C ILE A 146 -31.01 8.13 17.24
N ILE A 147 -30.11 7.29 17.78
CA ILE A 147 -30.19 6.84 19.18
C ILE A 147 -30.15 8.03 20.13
N SER A 148 -29.23 8.97 19.92
CA SER A 148 -29.14 10.18 20.74
C SER A 148 -30.42 11.03 20.66
N THR A 149 -31.02 11.14 19.48
CA THR A 149 -32.25 11.91 19.26
C THR A 149 -33.44 11.26 19.95
N LEU A 150 -33.60 9.93 19.81
CA LEU A 150 -34.67 9.18 20.48
C LEU A 150 -34.62 9.35 22.00
N ARG A 151 -33.42 9.32 22.58
CA ARG A 151 -33.23 9.60 24.02
C ARG A 151 -33.56 11.05 24.38
N PHE A 152 -33.14 12.01 23.56
CA PHE A 152 -33.42 13.42 23.79
C PHE A 152 -34.93 13.71 23.82
N ILE A 153 -35.72 13.06 22.96
CA ILE A 153 -37.19 13.19 22.95
C ILE A 153 -37.90 12.30 23.98
N GLY A 154 -37.15 11.62 24.86
CA GLY A 154 -37.70 10.85 25.98
C GLY A 154 -38.11 9.41 25.65
N ILE A 155 -37.75 8.88 24.48
CA ILE A 155 -38.00 7.47 24.13
C ILE A 155 -36.89 6.62 24.76
N ASN A 156 -37.22 5.97 25.87
CA ASN A 156 -36.35 4.99 26.52
C ASN A 156 -36.79 3.56 26.18
N THR A 157 -35.83 2.65 25.99
CA THR A 157 -36.11 1.25 25.65
C THR A 157 -36.10 0.37 26.92
N SER A 158 -37.21 -0.32 27.18
CA SER A 158 -37.33 -1.30 28.27
C SER A 158 -36.61 -2.63 27.98
N LEU A 159 -36.25 -2.87 26.71
CA LEU A 159 -35.64 -4.12 26.23
C LEU A 159 -34.10 -4.11 26.27
N SER A 160 -33.50 -3.34 27.18
CA SER A 160 -32.04 -3.10 27.23
C SER A 160 -31.21 -4.40 27.19
N LYS A 161 -31.62 -5.45 27.93
CA LYS A 161 -30.94 -6.76 27.94
C LYS A 161 -31.00 -7.50 26.60
N LEU A 162 -32.15 -7.47 25.92
CA LEU A 162 -32.30 -8.12 24.62
C LEU A 162 -31.48 -7.37 23.56
N MET A 163 -31.49 -6.04 23.60
CA MET A 163 -30.72 -5.20 22.68
C MET A 163 -29.21 -5.45 22.82
N SER A 164 -28.67 -5.47 24.04
CA SER A 164 -27.23 -5.68 24.23
C SER A 164 -26.78 -7.09 23.84
N LEU A 165 -27.60 -8.11 24.13
CA LEU A 165 -27.32 -9.50 23.74
C LEU A 165 -27.35 -9.67 22.21
N LEU A 166 -28.41 -9.21 21.55
CA LEU A 166 -28.50 -9.23 20.10
C LEU A 166 -27.36 -8.42 19.46
N GLY A 167 -27.02 -7.27 20.05
CA GLY A 167 -25.93 -6.43 19.59
C GLY A 167 -24.57 -7.16 19.61
N ILE A 168 -24.24 -7.85 20.69
CA ILE A 168 -23.03 -8.67 20.77
C ILE A 168 -23.05 -9.81 19.76
N ILE A 169 -24.18 -10.50 19.60
CA ILE A 169 -24.31 -11.59 18.64
C ILE A 169 -24.05 -11.07 17.22
N LEU A 170 -24.64 -9.94 16.84
CA LEU A 170 -24.42 -9.33 15.52
C LEU A 170 -22.96 -8.93 15.31
N ILE A 171 -22.29 -8.38 16.33
CA ILE A 171 -20.84 -8.06 16.24
C ILE A 171 -20.02 -9.35 16.08
N ALA A 172 -20.30 -10.38 16.86
CA ALA A 172 -19.59 -11.66 16.78
C ALA A 172 -19.76 -12.32 15.40
N LEU A 173 -21.00 -12.33 14.88
CA LEU A 173 -21.29 -12.80 13.51
C LEU A 173 -20.59 -11.96 12.46
N SER A 174 -20.50 -10.64 12.64
CA SER A 174 -19.78 -9.76 11.71
C SER A 174 -18.30 -10.13 11.62
N ILE A 175 -17.66 -10.48 12.74
CA ILE A 175 -16.24 -10.86 12.79
C ILE A 175 -15.98 -12.19 12.09
N THR A 176 -16.91 -13.16 12.17
CA THR A 176 -16.71 -14.51 11.63
C THR A 176 -17.24 -14.71 10.22
N MET A 177 -18.24 -13.93 9.81
CA MET A 177 -18.93 -14.12 8.53
C MET A 177 -18.53 -13.12 7.46
N ILE A 178 -18.10 -11.90 7.82
CA ILE A 178 -17.71 -10.89 6.82
C ILE A 178 -16.25 -11.14 6.44
N ASP A 179 -16.02 -11.45 5.16
CA ASP A 179 -14.69 -11.68 4.61
C ASP A 179 -14.31 -10.66 3.53
N GLU A 180 -13.06 -10.73 3.07
CA GLU A 180 -12.50 -9.85 2.03
C GLU A 180 -13.09 -10.07 0.64
N LYS A 181 -13.82 -11.16 0.41
CA LYS A 181 -14.47 -11.49 -0.88
C LYS A 181 -15.86 -10.87 -0.98
N MET A 182 -16.45 -10.51 0.16
CA MET A 182 -17.74 -9.84 0.20
C MET A 182 -17.62 -8.37 -0.23
N SER A 183 -18.59 -7.90 -1.01
CA SER A 183 -18.66 -6.50 -1.43
C SER A 183 -18.92 -5.59 -0.22
N PHE A 184 -17.90 -4.85 0.22
CA PHE A 184 -17.94 -3.96 1.38
C PHE A 184 -17.72 -2.49 0.94
N PRO A 185 -18.43 -1.50 1.52
CA PRO A 185 -19.33 -1.58 2.68
C PRO A 185 -20.71 -2.15 2.41
N GLY A 186 -21.20 -2.01 1.18
CA GLY A 186 -22.42 -2.63 0.69
C GLY A 186 -23.62 -2.60 1.65
N TYR A 187 -24.50 -3.58 1.47
CA TYR A 187 -25.59 -3.84 2.41
C TYR A 187 -25.11 -4.57 3.66
N ILE A 188 -23.97 -5.25 3.61
CA ILE A 188 -23.47 -6.12 4.70
C ILE A 188 -23.00 -5.31 5.90
N ALA A 189 -22.49 -4.08 5.71
CA ALA A 189 -22.09 -3.19 6.81
C ALA A 189 -23.24 -2.84 7.77
N ILE A 190 -24.52 -3.03 7.37
CA ILE A 190 -25.65 -2.81 8.27
C ILE A 190 -25.59 -3.71 9.51
N ILE A 191 -25.01 -4.92 9.39
CA ILE A 191 -24.94 -5.91 10.47
C ILE A 191 -24.08 -5.39 11.63
N PRO A 192 -22.80 -5.01 11.45
CA PRO A 192 -22.00 -4.48 12.55
C PRO A 192 -22.51 -3.12 13.05
N VAL A 193 -23.07 -2.28 12.16
CA VAL A 193 -23.65 -0.98 12.56
C VAL A 193 -24.87 -1.16 13.46
N LEU A 194 -25.79 -2.06 13.10
CA LEU A 194 -26.92 -2.42 13.96
C LEU A 194 -26.46 -3.06 15.26
N GLY A 195 -25.46 -3.96 15.21
CA GLY A 195 -24.88 -4.57 16.40
C GLY A 195 -24.36 -3.54 17.40
N ALA A 196 -23.52 -2.61 16.94
CA ALA A 196 -23.01 -1.51 17.75
C ALA A 196 -24.14 -0.57 18.24
N SER A 197 -25.09 -0.25 17.36
CA SER A 197 -26.25 0.59 17.68
C SER A 197 -27.11 0.01 18.81
N LEU A 198 -27.37 -1.29 18.80
CA LEU A 198 -28.15 -1.95 19.84
C LEU A 198 -27.43 -1.96 21.20
N ILE A 199 -26.10 -2.17 21.21
CA ILE A 199 -25.30 -2.08 22.44
C ILE A 199 -25.32 -0.65 22.99
N ILE A 200 -25.10 0.35 22.13
CA ILE A 200 -25.13 1.76 22.56
C ILE A 200 -26.53 2.10 23.09
N ALA A 201 -27.58 1.67 22.39
CA ALA A 201 -28.96 1.94 22.74
C ALA A 201 -29.41 1.27 24.05
N SER A 202 -28.81 0.12 24.46
CA SER A 202 -29.10 -0.52 25.76
C SER A 202 -28.70 0.31 26.98
N ASN A 203 -27.86 1.34 26.77
CA ASN A 203 -27.42 2.28 27.80
C ASN A 203 -26.70 1.65 29.00
N GLY A 204 -26.18 0.42 28.87
CA GLY A 204 -25.54 -0.28 29.98
C GLY A 204 -26.49 -0.69 31.12
N ASN A 205 -27.81 -0.67 30.89
CA ASN A 205 -28.83 -1.08 31.87
C ASN A 205 -28.95 -2.61 32.02
N ASP A 206 -28.14 -3.39 31.31
CA ASP A 206 -28.14 -4.84 31.39
C ASP A 206 -26.98 -5.34 32.26
N LEU A 207 -27.20 -6.40 33.05
CA LEU A 207 -26.17 -6.88 34.01
C LEU A 207 -25.08 -7.75 33.38
N VAL A 208 -25.30 -8.30 32.19
CA VAL A 208 -24.43 -9.35 31.61
C VAL A 208 -23.43 -8.74 30.64
N VAL A 209 -23.93 -8.13 29.57
CA VAL A 209 -23.11 -7.52 28.51
C VAL A 209 -22.41 -6.28 29.04
N SER A 210 -23.11 -5.42 29.77
CA SER A 210 -22.50 -4.23 30.39
C SER A 210 -21.34 -4.61 31.32
N LYS A 211 -21.50 -5.64 32.15
CA LYS A 211 -20.45 -6.12 33.07
C LYS A 211 -19.27 -6.71 32.31
N LEU A 212 -19.52 -7.50 31.26
CA LEU A 212 -18.49 -8.06 30.39
C LEU A 212 -17.68 -6.95 29.69
N LEU A 213 -18.34 -5.95 29.12
CA LEU A 213 -17.67 -4.84 28.43
C LEU A 213 -16.99 -3.85 29.39
N SER A 214 -17.36 -3.87 30.67
CA SER A 214 -16.79 -3.00 31.71
C SER A 214 -15.62 -3.63 32.48
N VAL A 215 -15.19 -4.86 32.14
CA VAL A 215 -13.99 -5.46 32.76
C VAL A 215 -12.73 -4.65 32.41
N ARG A 216 -11.79 -4.56 33.36
CA ARG A 216 -10.61 -3.69 33.24
C ARG A 216 -9.80 -3.89 31.93
N PRO A 217 -9.53 -5.13 31.46
CA PRO A 217 -8.82 -5.32 30.20
C PRO A 217 -9.56 -4.72 28.99
N VAL A 218 -10.88 -4.94 28.89
CA VAL A 218 -11.68 -4.43 27.77
C VAL A 218 -11.73 -2.90 27.78
N VAL A 219 -11.91 -2.30 28.96
CA VAL A 219 -11.86 -0.85 29.13
C VAL A 219 -10.47 -0.31 28.75
N PHE A 220 -9.40 -1.00 29.12
CA PHE A 220 -8.03 -0.62 28.75
C PHE A 220 -7.83 -0.57 27.23
N PHE A 221 -8.25 -1.60 26.49
CA PHE A 221 -8.24 -1.57 25.02
C PHE A 221 -9.06 -0.38 24.48
N GLY A 222 -10.21 -0.09 25.08
CA GLY A 222 -11.02 1.09 24.74
C GLY A 222 -10.30 2.42 24.96
N LEU A 223 -9.51 2.55 26.03
CA LEU A 223 -8.74 3.76 26.35
C LEU A 223 -7.62 4.03 25.35
N ILE A 224 -6.91 3.00 24.91
CA ILE A 224 -5.79 3.13 23.94
C ILE A 224 -6.24 2.96 22.47
N SER A 225 -7.52 2.70 22.22
CA SER A 225 -8.06 2.37 20.90
C SER A 225 -7.71 3.37 19.81
N TYR A 226 -7.70 4.67 20.13
CA TYR A 226 -7.41 5.71 19.14
C TYR A 226 -5.94 5.76 18.73
N PRO A 227 -4.95 5.86 19.64
CA PRO A 227 -3.53 5.68 19.29
C PRO A 227 -3.25 4.35 18.60
N LEU A 228 -3.90 3.25 19.01
CA LEU A 228 -3.73 1.94 18.36
C LEU A 228 -4.23 1.97 16.92
N TYR A 229 -5.41 2.55 16.68
CA TYR A 229 -5.94 2.77 15.35
C TYR A 229 -5.00 3.64 14.49
N LEU A 230 -4.30 4.62 15.07
CA LEU A 230 -3.34 5.41 14.31
C LEU A 230 -2.03 4.67 13.99
N TRP A 231 -1.54 3.84 14.91
CA TRP A 231 -0.22 3.19 14.76
C TRP A 231 -0.25 1.89 13.94
N HIS A 232 -1.33 1.11 14.02
CA HIS A 232 -1.36 -0.22 13.41
C HIS A 232 -1.13 -0.20 11.89
N TRP A 233 -1.74 0.77 11.20
CA TRP A 233 -1.68 0.82 9.75
C TRP A 233 -0.36 1.37 9.20
N PRO A 234 0.20 2.50 9.69
CA PRO A 234 1.52 2.95 9.26
C PRO A 234 2.60 1.91 9.48
N ILE A 235 2.60 1.21 10.62
CA ILE A 235 3.59 0.16 10.92
C ILE A 235 3.50 -0.96 9.89
N TYR A 236 2.29 -1.45 9.61
CA TYR A 236 2.07 -2.45 8.58
C TYR A 236 2.46 -1.95 7.19
N SER A 237 2.07 -0.72 6.83
CA SER A 237 2.29 -0.16 5.51
C SER A 237 3.76 0.13 5.22
N PHE A 238 4.50 0.67 6.20
CA PHE A 238 5.95 0.83 6.09
C PHE A 238 6.66 -0.51 6.01
N TYR A 239 6.24 -1.52 6.78
CA TYR A 239 6.78 -2.88 6.62
C TYR A 239 6.61 -3.36 5.17
N ARG A 240 5.40 -3.25 4.59
CA ARG A 240 5.13 -3.65 3.19
C ARG A 240 5.86 -2.82 2.15
N SER A 241 6.23 -1.58 2.47
CA SER A 241 6.97 -0.69 1.58
C SER A 241 8.47 -0.98 1.61
N ILE A 242 9.01 -1.36 2.78
CA ILE A 242 10.42 -1.69 2.98
C ILE A 242 10.72 -3.13 2.55
N PHE A 243 9.85 -4.06 2.95
CA PHE A 243 9.93 -5.47 2.64
C PHE A 243 8.83 -5.79 1.61
N ALA A 244 9.21 -6.02 0.36
CA ALA A 244 8.27 -6.21 -0.75
C ALA A 244 7.30 -7.41 -0.57
N GLY A 245 7.56 -8.30 0.39
CA GLY A 245 6.73 -9.44 0.75
C GLY A 245 5.52 -9.10 1.64
N SER A 246 4.58 -10.03 1.73
CA SER A 246 3.61 -10.03 2.83
C SER A 246 4.29 -10.55 4.09
N PRO A 247 4.04 -9.96 5.27
CA PRO A 247 4.61 -10.46 6.51
C PRO A 247 4.14 -11.89 6.76
N ASP A 248 5.06 -12.73 7.23
CA ASP A 248 4.72 -14.02 7.79
C ASP A 248 3.96 -13.87 9.12
N TYR A 249 3.58 -15.00 9.73
CA TYR A 249 2.81 -14.99 10.97
C TYR A 249 3.59 -14.39 12.16
N HIS A 250 4.89 -14.62 12.25
CA HIS A 250 5.74 -14.10 13.32
C HIS A 250 5.94 -12.60 13.16
N GLU A 251 6.18 -12.14 11.94
CA GLU A 251 6.28 -10.72 11.59
C GLU A 251 4.96 -10.00 11.86
N LEU A 252 3.81 -10.58 11.53
CA LEU A 252 2.52 -9.99 11.83
C LEU A 252 2.31 -9.80 13.34
N ILE A 253 2.69 -10.79 14.16
CA ILE A 253 2.64 -10.67 15.62
C ILE A 253 3.57 -9.54 16.09
N LEU A 254 4.78 -9.44 15.55
CA LEU A 254 5.72 -8.38 15.90
C LEU A 254 5.19 -6.99 15.54
N LEU A 255 4.58 -6.83 14.35
CA LEU A 255 3.94 -5.58 13.93
C LEU A 255 2.78 -5.21 14.86
N LEU A 256 1.95 -6.19 15.25
CA LEU A 256 0.84 -6.00 16.18
C LEU A 256 1.33 -5.58 17.56
N LEU A 257 2.32 -6.30 18.12
CA LEU A 257 2.93 -5.97 19.41
C LEU A 257 3.58 -4.58 19.41
N SER A 258 4.25 -4.22 18.31
CA SER A 258 4.84 -2.88 18.12
C SER A 258 3.76 -1.80 18.10
N SER A 259 2.64 -2.05 17.42
CA SER A 259 1.48 -1.15 17.39
C SER A 259 0.90 -0.94 18.78
N PHE A 260 0.74 -2.01 19.56
CA PHE A 260 0.28 -1.93 20.95
C PHE A 260 1.25 -1.15 21.83
N PHE A 261 2.54 -1.46 21.73
CA PHE A 261 3.58 -0.79 22.51
C PHE A 261 3.59 0.71 22.25
N LEU A 262 3.62 1.14 20.98
CA LEU A 262 3.60 2.55 20.61
C LEU A 262 2.28 3.23 21.00
N ALA A 263 1.14 2.55 20.87
CA ALA A 263 -0.16 3.07 21.30
C ALA A 263 -0.20 3.34 22.81
N ILE A 264 0.32 2.41 23.62
CA ILE A 264 0.41 2.54 25.08
C ILE A 264 1.32 3.72 25.45
N LEU A 265 2.52 3.79 24.86
CA LEU A 265 3.44 4.90 25.09
C LEU A 265 2.81 6.24 24.72
N THR A 266 2.21 6.33 23.54
CA THR A 266 1.55 7.56 23.05
C THR A 266 0.41 7.97 24.00
N TYR A 267 -0.41 7.01 24.44
CA TYR A 267 -1.52 7.29 25.35
C TYR A 267 -1.04 7.82 26.71
N TYR A 268 -0.12 7.11 27.37
CA TYR A 268 0.30 7.46 28.74
C TYR A 268 1.26 8.64 28.79
N LEU A 269 2.17 8.78 27.82
CA LEU A 269 3.21 9.79 27.84
C LEU A 269 2.79 11.10 27.16
N ILE A 270 1.86 11.06 26.19
CA ILE A 270 1.50 12.22 25.37
C ILE A 270 0.03 12.59 25.54
N GLU A 271 -0.89 11.70 25.19
CA GLU A 271 -2.33 12.02 25.17
C GLU A 271 -2.87 12.33 26.58
N LYS A 272 -2.67 11.43 27.55
CA LYS A 272 -3.23 11.55 28.90
C LYS A 272 -2.71 12.77 29.66
N PRO A 273 -1.41 13.13 29.63
CA PRO A 273 -0.92 14.36 30.25
C PRO A 273 -1.50 15.61 29.62
N LEU A 274 -1.54 15.70 28.28
CA LEU A 274 -2.04 16.88 27.57
C LEU A 274 -3.56 17.06 27.75
N ARG A 275 -4.33 15.97 27.77
CA ARG A 275 -5.76 16.00 28.06
C ARG A 275 -6.10 16.50 29.46
N ASN A 276 -5.19 16.28 30.41
CA ASN A 276 -5.31 16.71 31.81
C ASN A 276 -4.50 17.98 32.14
N ALA A 277 -3.99 18.68 31.13
CA ALA A 277 -3.25 19.92 31.31
C ALA A 277 -4.06 20.97 32.08
N ARG A 278 -3.37 21.79 32.89
CA ARG A 278 -3.98 22.85 33.71
C ARG A 278 -4.74 23.87 32.86
N ASN A 279 -4.14 24.32 31.75
CA ASN A 279 -4.78 25.21 30.78
C ASN A 279 -5.13 24.47 29.49
N LYS A 280 -6.31 23.84 29.51
CA LYS A 280 -6.84 23.04 28.39
C LYS A 280 -7.09 23.84 27.11
N TYR A 281 -7.37 25.14 27.23
CA TYR A 281 -7.66 25.99 26.08
C TYR A 281 -6.38 26.31 25.29
N ILE A 282 -5.32 26.77 25.98
CA ILE A 282 -4.01 27.01 25.36
C ILE A 282 -3.45 25.72 24.78
N THR A 283 -3.54 24.61 25.52
CA THR A 283 -3.06 23.30 25.06
C THR A 283 -3.75 22.88 23.75
N ALA A 284 -5.06 23.07 23.64
CA ALA A 284 -5.80 22.77 22.42
C ALA A 284 -5.34 23.65 21.23
N ILE A 285 -5.10 24.95 21.45
CA ILE A 285 -4.60 25.85 20.41
C ILE A 285 -3.21 25.42 19.93
N LEU A 286 -2.28 25.14 20.85
CA LEU A 286 -0.93 24.71 20.49
C LEU A 286 -0.93 23.39 19.72
N LEU A 287 -1.78 22.43 20.13
CA LEU A 287 -1.98 21.18 19.39
C LEU A 287 -2.55 21.41 17.99
N ALA A 288 -3.49 22.33 17.85
CA ALA A 288 -4.04 22.68 16.54
C ALA A 288 -2.97 23.30 15.63
N LEU A 289 -2.20 24.26 16.16
CA LEU A 289 -1.09 24.86 15.43
C LEU A 289 -0.04 23.81 15.05
N SER A 290 0.27 22.85 15.93
CA SER A 290 1.22 21.79 15.60
C SER A 290 0.71 20.87 14.49
N VAL A 291 -0.53 20.38 14.57
CA VAL A 291 -1.10 19.48 13.56
C VAL A 291 -1.20 20.18 12.20
N PHE A 292 -1.73 21.40 12.16
CA PHE A 292 -1.82 22.13 10.89
C PHE A 292 -0.44 22.55 10.36
N GLY A 293 0.51 22.88 11.24
CA GLY A 293 1.90 23.14 10.87
C GLY A 293 2.57 21.92 10.24
N ILE A 294 2.39 20.72 10.81
CA ILE A 294 2.84 19.45 10.22
C ILE A 294 2.19 19.23 8.84
N GLY A 295 0.90 19.54 8.71
CA GLY A 295 0.20 19.51 7.42
C GLY A 295 0.84 20.42 6.38
N LEU A 296 1.20 21.65 6.74
CA LEU A 296 1.90 22.59 5.85
C LEU A 296 3.30 22.09 5.46
N ILE A 297 4.02 21.42 6.36
CA ILE A 297 5.28 20.74 6.01
C ILE A 297 5.02 19.64 4.97
N GLY A 298 3.96 18.85 5.13
CA GLY A 298 3.53 17.85 4.14
C GLY A 298 3.24 18.47 2.76
N ALA A 299 2.52 19.59 2.74
CA ALA A 299 2.24 20.34 1.50
C ALA A 299 3.53 20.87 0.84
N PHE A 300 4.47 21.36 1.65
CA PHE A 300 5.77 21.80 1.17
C PHE A 300 6.56 20.65 0.53
N ILE A 301 6.64 19.49 1.19
CA ILE A 301 7.28 18.26 0.66
C ILE A 301 6.66 17.86 -0.69
N PHE A 302 5.33 17.91 -0.80
CA PHE A 302 4.63 17.61 -2.05
C PHE A 302 5.01 18.60 -3.16
N HIS A 303 5.07 19.90 -2.84
CA HIS A 303 5.38 20.96 -3.79
C HIS A 303 6.82 20.88 -4.33
N ILE A 304 7.79 20.52 -3.48
CA ILE A 304 9.20 20.32 -3.88
C ILE A 304 9.48 18.93 -4.47
N ASN A 305 8.42 18.18 -4.84
CA ASN A 305 8.51 16.85 -5.42
C ASN A 305 9.32 15.84 -4.59
N GLY A 306 9.08 15.75 -3.27
CA GLY A 306 9.64 14.66 -2.45
C GLY A 306 11.13 14.77 -2.14
N VAL A 307 11.75 15.93 -2.39
CA VAL A 307 13.16 16.26 -2.14
C VAL A 307 14.10 15.34 -2.92
N LYS A 308 14.39 15.73 -4.17
CA LYS A 308 15.18 14.92 -5.11
C LYS A 308 16.57 14.56 -4.58
N ASP A 309 17.23 15.49 -3.91
CA ASP A 309 18.64 15.39 -3.50
C ASP A 309 18.92 14.42 -2.33
N ARG A 310 17.91 13.68 -1.85
CA ARG A 310 18.08 12.66 -0.80
C ARG A 310 18.95 11.51 -1.28
N GLU A 311 19.84 11.02 -0.42
CA GLU A 311 20.79 9.93 -0.75
C GLU A 311 20.10 8.67 -1.26
N ILE A 312 18.94 8.31 -0.68
CA ILE A 312 18.17 7.13 -1.12
C ILE A 312 17.74 7.21 -2.59
N ASN A 313 17.58 8.40 -3.16
CA ASN A 313 17.21 8.56 -4.56
C ASN A 313 18.42 8.39 -5.50
N LYS A 314 19.64 8.55 -5.00
CA LYS A 314 20.86 8.46 -5.84
C LYS A 314 21.11 7.03 -6.31
N SER A 315 20.89 6.03 -5.45
CA SER A 315 21.05 4.61 -5.80
C SER A 315 20.06 4.15 -6.88
N ALA A 316 18.80 4.61 -6.82
CA ALA A 316 17.81 4.35 -7.88
C ALA A 316 18.10 5.15 -9.16
N GLY A 317 18.66 6.36 -9.03
CA GLY A 317 19.05 7.21 -10.15
C GLY A 317 20.10 6.57 -11.06
N GLU A 318 21.03 5.80 -10.50
CA GLU A 318 22.03 5.05 -11.27
C GLU A 318 21.36 4.01 -12.18
N TYR A 319 20.43 3.20 -11.66
CA TYR A 319 19.66 2.24 -12.49
C TYR A 319 18.75 2.93 -13.50
N ALA A 320 18.07 4.02 -13.10
CA ALA A 320 17.20 4.78 -13.98
C ALA A 320 17.97 5.50 -15.11
N SER A 321 19.28 5.73 -14.94
CA SER A 321 20.15 6.32 -15.96
C SER A 321 20.53 5.34 -17.09
N VAL A 322 20.35 4.02 -16.88
CA VAL A 322 20.62 2.99 -17.88
C VAL A 322 19.42 2.84 -18.82
N THR A 323 19.29 3.77 -19.77
CA THR A 323 18.20 3.77 -20.76
C THR A 323 18.48 2.93 -22.00
N ASP A 324 19.75 2.68 -22.30
CA ASP A 324 20.21 1.83 -23.40
C ASP A 324 21.13 0.72 -22.85
N VAL A 325 20.52 -0.43 -22.56
CA VAL A 325 21.22 -1.56 -21.95
C VAL A 325 22.28 -2.16 -22.89
N TYR A 326 22.06 -2.15 -24.20
CA TYR A 326 22.98 -2.78 -25.15
C TYR A 326 24.27 -1.96 -25.28
N ASN A 327 24.13 -0.63 -25.31
CA ASN A 327 25.28 0.27 -25.32
C ASN A 327 25.99 0.27 -23.95
N TYR A 328 25.24 0.36 -22.85
CA TYR A 328 25.82 0.42 -21.49
C TYR A 328 26.64 -0.82 -21.16
N TYR A 329 26.11 -2.02 -21.43
CA TYR A 329 26.80 -3.28 -21.20
C TYR A 329 27.73 -3.70 -22.34
N LYS A 330 27.88 -2.87 -23.37
CA LYS A 330 28.70 -3.18 -24.55
C LYS A 330 28.38 -4.56 -25.13
N TYR A 331 27.11 -4.81 -25.41
CA TYR A 331 26.59 -6.13 -25.77
C TYR A 331 27.34 -6.81 -26.92
N GLY A 332 27.79 -6.03 -27.92
CA GLY A 332 28.61 -6.54 -29.01
C GLY A 332 29.95 -7.13 -28.54
N GLU A 333 30.65 -6.47 -27.61
CA GLU A 333 31.90 -6.98 -27.04
C GLU A 333 31.65 -8.25 -26.23
N LEU A 334 30.59 -8.28 -25.41
CA LEU A 334 30.24 -9.43 -24.58
C LEU A 334 30.04 -10.73 -25.37
N LEU A 335 29.54 -10.64 -26.60
CA LEU A 335 29.31 -11.81 -27.46
C LEU A 335 30.44 -12.09 -28.45
N ARG A 336 31.48 -11.25 -28.50
CA ARG A 336 32.49 -11.21 -29.57
C ARG A 336 31.88 -10.97 -30.96
N GLY A 337 30.90 -10.07 -31.02
CA GLY A 337 30.23 -9.61 -32.24
C GLY A 337 31.21 -9.04 -33.25
N GLY A 338 31.08 -9.41 -34.52
CA GLY A 338 32.00 -9.00 -35.58
C GLY A 338 33.34 -9.74 -35.60
N ILE A 339 33.64 -10.55 -34.57
CA ILE A 339 34.84 -11.40 -34.51
C ILE A 339 34.47 -12.86 -34.76
N CYS A 340 33.66 -13.44 -33.86
CA CYS A 340 33.21 -14.84 -33.92
C CYS A 340 31.68 -15.00 -33.87
N HIS A 341 30.96 -13.93 -33.52
CA HIS A 341 29.50 -13.90 -33.50
C HIS A 341 28.93 -13.05 -34.64
N SER A 342 27.98 -13.61 -35.39
CA SER A 342 27.33 -12.97 -36.56
C SER A 342 28.32 -12.49 -37.63
N VAL A 343 29.20 -13.40 -38.07
CA VAL A 343 30.25 -13.12 -39.07
C VAL A 343 30.19 -14.08 -40.25
N GLN A 344 30.77 -13.71 -41.38
CA GLN A 344 30.93 -14.61 -42.52
C GLN A 344 31.94 -15.73 -42.19
N LEU A 345 31.77 -16.91 -42.79
CA LEU A 345 32.59 -18.09 -42.49
C LEU A 345 34.10 -17.83 -42.70
N THR A 346 34.45 -17.13 -43.77
CA THR A 346 35.85 -16.76 -44.07
C THR A 346 36.46 -15.88 -42.98
N ALA A 347 35.70 -14.92 -42.45
CA ALA A 347 36.12 -14.08 -41.35
C ALA A 347 36.25 -14.88 -40.04
N ALA A 348 35.31 -15.79 -39.74
CA ALA A 348 35.39 -16.66 -38.57
C ALA A 348 36.66 -17.52 -38.58
N ILE A 349 37.02 -18.08 -39.73
CA ILE A 349 38.26 -18.86 -39.90
C ILE A 349 39.49 -17.96 -39.73
N SER A 350 39.52 -16.80 -40.40
CA SER A 350 40.63 -15.85 -40.34
C SER A 350 40.88 -15.30 -38.94
N ASN A 351 39.81 -15.05 -38.17
CA ASN A 351 39.87 -14.58 -36.78
C ASN A 351 40.25 -15.70 -35.80
N GLY A 352 40.45 -16.93 -36.28
CA GLY A 352 40.79 -18.07 -35.46
C GLY A 352 39.67 -18.49 -34.52
N CYS A 353 38.40 -18.30 -34.90
CA CYS A 353 37.24 -18.73 -34.11
C CYS A 353 37.06 -20.25 -34.10
N ILE A 354 37.69 -20.96 -35.04
CA ILE A 354 37.66 -22.41 -35.17
C ILE A 354 39.07 -22.95 -34.93
N LYS A 355 39.29 -23.61 -33.79
CA LYS A 355 40.58 -24.18 -33.38
C LYS A 355 40.69 -25.65 -33.77
N ASN A 356 41.92 -26.13 -33.99
CA ASN A 356 42.23 -27.53 -34.33
C ASN A 356 43.17 -28.22 -33.32
N GLY A 357 43.40 -27.59 -32.16
CA GLY A 357 44.21 -28.17 -31.07
C GLY A 357 43.46 -29.23 -30.28
N LYS A 358 44.20 -29.96 -29.43
CA LYS A 358 43.62 -30.87 -28.42
C LYS A 358 42.81 -30.09 -27.37
N HIS A 359 41.92 -30.77 -26.65
CA HIS A 359 41.10 -30.17 -25.58
C HIS A 359 40.20 -29.01 -26.06
N ASN A 360 39.65 -29.15 -27.27
CA ASN A 360 38.81 -28.12 -27.89
C ASN A 360 37.33 -28.27 -27.48
N ILE A 361 36.75 -27.21 -26.92
CA ILE A 361 35.33 -27.05 -26.66
C ILE A 361 34.74 -26.17 -27.75
N PHE A 362 33.82 -26.72 -28.54
CA PHE A 362 33.21 -26.04 -29.66
C PHE A 362 31.80 -25.54 -29.31
N ILE A 363 31.65 -24.23 -29.16
CA ILE A 363 30.38 -23.57 -28.86
C ILE A 363 29.59 -23.32 -30.16
N ILE A 364 28.34 -23.79 -30.22
CA ILE A 364 27.41 -23.51 -31.31
C ILE A 364 26.03 -23.07 -30.79
N GLY A 365 25.37 -22.17 -31.50
CA GLY A 365 24.00 -21.74 -31.19
C GLY A 365 23.76 -20.28 -31.53
N ASP A 366 22.79 -19.65 -30.85
CA ASP A 366 22.46 -18.24 -31.02
C ASP A 366 23.23 -17.32 -30.06
N SER A 367 22.70 -16.14 -29.77
CA SER A 367 23.30 -15.19 -28.81
C SER A 367 23.37 -15.74 -27.37
N TYR A 368 22.51 -16.69 -26.98
CA TYR A 368 22.57 -17.34 -25.67
C TYR A 368 23.80 -18.27 -25.59
N ALA A 369 24.11 -18.97 -26.69
CA ALA A 369 25.34 -19.76 -26.76
C ALA A 369 26.59 -18.87 -26.75
N ALA A 370 26.54 -17.72 -27.45
CA ALA A 370 27.65 -16.76 -27.42
C ALA A 370 27.92 -16.22 -26.01
N ALA A 371 26.88 -16.02 -25.19
CA ALA A 371 27.01 -15.54 -23.81
C ALA A 371 27.77 -16.52 -22.88
N LEU A 372 27.84 -17.82 -23.23
CA LEU A 372 28.61 -18.82 -22.48
C LEU A 372 30.13 -18.59 -22.56
N PHE A 373 30.61 -17.89 -23.60
CA PHE A 373 32.04 -17.71 -23.85
C PHE A 373 32.77 -17.07 -22.66
N ASN A 374 32.23 -15.98 -22.10
CA ASN A 374 32.92 -15.23 -21.03
C ASN A 374 33.09 -16.07 -19.76
N GLY A 375 32.03 -16.76 -19.34
CA GLY A 375 32.07 -17.63 -18.16
C GLY A 375 33.01 -18.81 -18.35
N LEU A 376 32.99 -19.44 -19.55
CA LEU A 376 33.85 -20.57 -19.86
C LEU A 376 35.32 -20.17 -19.97
N SER A 377 35.63 -19.06 -20.66
CA SER A 377 36.98 -18.53 -20.77
C SER A 377 37.55 -18.21 -19.39
N HIS A 378 36.78 -17.49 -18.56
CA HIS A 378 37.20 -17.16 -17.20
C HIS A 378 37.44 -18.39 -16.34
N TYR A 379 36.63 -19.45 -16.49
CA TYR A 379 36.80 -20.70 -15.77
C TYR A 379 38.10 -21.43 -16.15
N ILE A 380 38.40 -21.53 -17.46
CA ILE A 380 39.62 -22.17 -17.97
C ILE A 380 40.86 -21.42 -17.46
N ASP A 381 40.85 -20.08 -17.57
CA ASP A 381 41.95 -19.21 -17.14
C ASP A 381 42.21 -19.37 -15.63
N ASN A 382 41.16 -19.30 -14.81
CA ASN A 382 41.29 -19.43 -13.35
C ASN A 382 41.74 -20.82 -12.89
N LYS A 383 41.44 -21.87 -13.67
CA LYS A 383 41.86 -23.24 -13.37
C LYS A 383 43.23 -23.58 -13.96
N GLY A 384 43.84 -22.69 -14.75
CA GLY A 384 45.08 -22.97 -15.46
C GLY A 384 44.96 -24.17 -16.40
N SER A 385 43.78 -24.36 -16.98
CA SER A 385 43.46 -25.52 -17.83
C SER A 385 44.00 -25.30 -19.25
N ASP A 386 44.38 -26.40 -19.92
CA ASP A 386 44.86 -26.41 -21.30
C ASP A 386 43.75 -26.53 -22.35
N TYR A 387 42.47 -26.49 -21.92
CA TYR A 387 41.33 -26.47 -22.83
C TYR A 387 41.29 -25.18 -23.65
N ILE A 388 40.86 -25.30 -24.91
CA ILE A 388 40.71 -24.18 -25.85
C ILE A 388 39.26 -24.08 -26.32
N ILE A 389 38.84 -22.88 -26.72
CA ILE A 389 37.45 -22.62 -27.11
C ILE A 389 37.36 -22.26 -28.60
N SER A 390 36.51 -22.99 -29.32
CA SER A 390 36.00 -22.61 -30.65
C SER A 390 34.58 -22.05 -30.53
N GLN A 391 34.19 -21.11 -31.38
CA GLN A 391 32.84 -20.53 -31.39
C GLN A 391 32.35 -20.30 -32.81
N MET A 392 31.15 -20.80 -33.11
CA MET A 392 30.35 -20.42 -34.27
C MET A 392 28.91 -20.16 -33.83
N THR A 393 28.58 -18.89 -33.64
CA THR A 393 27.27 -18.46 -33.12
C THR A 393 26.76 -17.28 -33.91
N ASP A 394 25.44 -17.19 -34.12
CA ASP A 394 24.84 -16.10 -34.86
C ASP A 394 23.47 -15.77 -34.26
N GLY A 395 23.15 -14.48 -34.10
CA GLY A 395 21.87 -14.05 -33.52
C GLY A 395 20.67 -14.57 -34.31
N ASN A 396 19.62 -15.03 -33.62
CA ASN A 396 18.45 -15.70 -34.18
C ASN A 396 18.74 -16.97 -35.02
N ALA A 397 19.91 -17.60 -34.86
CA ALA A 397 20.26 -18.85 -35.54
C ALA A 397 20.52 -20.00 -34.55
N PRO A 398 19.45 -20.60 -33.98
CA PRO A 398 19.59 -21.73 -33.06
C PRO A 398 20.30 -22.92 -33.73
N PRO A 399 20.86 -23.87 -32.96
CA PRO A 399 21.51 -25.07 -33.50
C PRO A 399 20.46 -26.11 -33.96
N LEU A 400 19.42 -25.65 -34.63
CA LEU A 400 18.27 -26.41 -35.12
C LEU A 400 18.09 -26.12 -36.62
N PHE A 401 17.81 -27.16 -37.41
CA PHE A 401 17.57 -27.02 -38.86
C PHE A 401 16.15 -26.51 -39.14
N VAL A 402 15.93 -25.24 -38.83
CA VAL A 402 14.66 -24.53 -39.06
C VAL A 402 14.79 -23.64 -40.29
N ASP A 403 13.74 -23.63 -41.12
CA ASP A 403 13.65 -22.73 -42.27
C ASP A 403 13.38 -21.29 -41.81
N GLY A 404 14.47 -20.59 -41.46
CA GLY A 404 14.46 -19.23 -40.93
C GLY A 404 15.70 -18.46 -41.35
N LYS A 405 15.73 -17.19 -40.94
CA LYS A 405 16.85 -16.27 -41.20
C LYS A 405 17.46 -15.77 -39.89
N ASP A 406 18.79 -15.58 -39.90
CA ASP A 406 19.51 -14.90 -38.82
C ASP A 406 19.33 -13.37 -38.91
N ASP A 407 19.92 -12.63 -37.97
CA ASP A 407 19.87 -11.15 -37.95
C ASP A 407 20.41 -10.52 -39.24
N LEU A 408 21.37 -11.17 -39.91
CA LEU A 408 21.98 -10.73 -41.18
C LEU A 408 21.26 -11.27 -42.42
N GLN A 409 20.05 -11.82 -42.28
CA GLN A 409 19.19 -12.32 -43.36
C GLN A 409 19.73 -13.56 -44.11
N ARG A 410 20.66 -14.29 -43.51
CA ARG A 410 21.24 -15.55 -44.00
C ARG A 410 20.40 -16.73 -43.53
N SER A 411 20.38 -17.81 -44.32
CA SER A 411 19.63 -19.03 -43.99
C SER A 411 20.22 -19.76 -42.77
N VAL A 412 19.38 -20.02 -41.76
CA VAL A 412 19.76 -20.79 -40.55
C VAL A 412 20.19 -22.21 -40.89
N ILE A 413 19.53 -22.87 -41.85
CA ILE A 413 19.92 -24.19 -42.38
C ILE A 413 21.34 -24.15 -42.93
N THR A 414 21.68 -23.11 -43.70
CA THR A 414 23.02 -22.94 -44.29
C THR A 414 24.08 -22.73 -43.21
N LEU A 415 23.78 -21.90 -42.20
CA LEU A 415 24.67 -21.68 -41.07
C LEU A 415 24.93 -22.98 -40.30
N ASN A 416 23.89 -23.77 -40.01
CA ASN A 416 24.03 -25.05 -39.32
C ASN A 416 24.80 -26.09 -40.14
N ASN A 417 24.61 -26.16 -41.46
CA ASN A 417 25.43 -27.00 -42.33
C ASN A 417 26.93 -26.65 -42.22
N ASN A 418 27.25 -25.35 -42.20
CA ASN A 418 28.64 -24.90 -42.04
C ASN A 418 29.22 -25.27 -40.67
N ARG A 419 28.43 -25.11 -39.58
CA ARG A 419 28.84 -25.52 -38.23
C ARG A 419 29.17 -27.02 -38.18
N ILE A 420 28.31 -27.87 -38.75
CA ILE A 420 28.54 -29.32 -38.83
C ILE A 420 29.80 -29.66 -39.64
N ASN A 421 30.04 -28.98 -40.76
CA ASN A 421 31.23 -29.19 -41.58
C ASN A 421 32.52 -28.86 -40.82
N GLU A 422 32.54 -27.75 -40.08
CA GLU A 422 33.71 -27.35 -39.28
C GLU A 422 33.95 -28.28 -38.09
N ILE A 423 32.89 -28.72 -37.40
CA ILE A 423 32.97 -29.75 -36.35
C ILE A 423 33.57 -31.04 -36.93
N LYS A 424 33.11 -31.47 -38.11
CA LYS A 424 33.66 -32.65 -38.80
C LYS A 424 35.13 -32.47 -39.18
N ARG A 425 35.56 -31.26 -39.54
CA ARG A 425 36.93 -30.95 -39.93
C ARG A 425 37.90 -30.99 -38.75
N VAL A 426 37.52 -30.42 -37.60
CA VAL A 426 38.43 -30.26 -36.45
C VAL A 426 38.28 -31.33 -35.37
N GLN A 427 37.20 -32.13 -35.39
CA GLN A 427 36.93 -33.21 -34.44
C GLN A 427 37.13 -32.75 -32.97
N PRO A 428 36.35 -31.75 -32.50
CA PRO A 428 36.51 -31.21 -31.15
C PRO A 428 36.20 -32.26 -30.08
N GLU A 429 36.78 -32.10 -28.90
CA GLU A 429 36.55 -33.02 -27.77
C GLU A 429 35.12 -32.89 -27.23
N VAL A 430 34.61 -31.65 -27.19
CA VAL A 430 33.26 -31.34 -26.69
C VAL A 430 32.58 -30.39 -27.66
N VAL A 431 31.31 -30.62 -27.96
CA VAL A 431 30.42 -29.65 -28.62
C VAL A 431 29.41 -29.17 -27.58
N LEU A 432 29.42 -27.86 -27.31
CA LEU A 432 28.54 -27.21 -26.33
C LEU A 432 27.50 -26.37 -27.07
N LEU A 433 26.21 -26.61 -26.78
CA LEU A 433 25.11 -25.96 -27.49
C LEU A 433 23.99 -25.51 -26.55
N THR A 434 23.35 -24.39 -26.88
CA THR A 434 22.14 -23.85 -26.23
C THR A 434 21.46 -22.85 -27.18
N TRP A 435 20.24 -22.42 -26.85
CA TRP A 435 19.49 -21.43 -27.62
C TRP A 435 18.40 -20.75 -26.78
N SER A 436 17.85 -19.65 -27.28
CA SER A 436 16.67 -18.98 -26.72
C SER A 436 15.42 -19.82 -26.94
N VAL A 437 14.81 -20.29 -25.84
CA VAL A 437 13.56 -21.09 -25.86
C VAL A 437 12.34 -20.23 -26.15
#